data_AF-A0A942NYS6-F1
#
_entry.id   AF-A0A942NYS6-F1
#
_cell.length_a   1.000
_cell.length_b   1.000
_cell.length_c   1.000
_cell.angle_alpha   90.00
_cell.angle_beta   90.00
_cell.angle_gamma   90.00
#
_symmetry.space_group_name_H-M   'P 1'
#
loop_
_entity.id
_entity.type
_entity.pdbx_description
1 polymer ?
#
loop_
_entity_poly.entity_id
_entity_poly.type
_entity_poly.pdbx_seq_one_letter_code
_entity_poly.pdbx_strand_id
1 'polypeptide(L)'
;MKKKNFGNLVIIGLVMLNFTLWVVFPPIYDGRPNFLRVYAGEVLGSTIIILMACGLVLAARPKWAEPYFGGLDKMYAAHKRANTSAFLLLFVHLLTVPITTDRLLVGTPIGIVAFLGIVTLVLLTLSPRIPLLSRLTNASYDKWKRTHRFIGIFYTLGFIHALFVDGLSALVAFSYVQFIFLIGLAAYLYTEVFSRFLNKSLPYRVSAVRRLNGNTAEVSLSSRGQRLAHQPGQFLFVRFPGDPVLDESHPFTISSAPDDSDLRLSIKASGDFTRSLHQNLSEGAEALVEGAYGLFQYQQGGQKTNLDCGGHWHHAVFIFYPLWKHQPRSGFLLHRAYPRGSPVPR
;
A
#
# COMPACT_ATOMS: atom_id res chain seq x y z
N MET A 1 24.45 -4.02 -7.65
CA MET A 1 23.20 -4.62 -7.10
C MET A 1 21.99 -3.90 -7.68
N LYS A 2 21.06 -4.62 -8.33
CA LYS A 2 19.85 -4.02 -8.93
C LYS A 2 19.06 -3.25 -7.85
N LYS A 3 18.75 -1.97 -8.08
CA LYS A 3 17.99 -1.07 -7.18
C LYS A 3 16.66 -1.65 -6.64
N LYS A 4 16.17 -2.75 -7.21
CA LYS A 4 14.85 -3.36 -6.97
C LYS A 4 14.60 -3.83 -5.52
N ASN A 5 15.62 -4.00 -4.67
CA ASN A 5 15.46 -4.45 -3.28
C ASN A 5 16.04 -3.48 -2.24
N PHE A 6 16.56 -2.34 -2.66
CA PHE A 6 17.27 -1.43 -1.76
C PHE A 6 16.36 -0.91 -0.65
N GLY A 7 15.10 -0.61 -0.96
CA GLY A 7 14.12 -0.15 0.04
C GLY A 7 13.89 -1.16 1.17
N ASN A 8 13.88 -2.46 0.88
CA ASN A 8 13.77 -3.49 1.92
C ASN A 8 15.03 -3.55 2.80
N LEU A 9 16.22 -3.37 2.21
CA LEU A 9 17.47 -3.31 2.96
C LEU A 9 17.53 -2.08 3.87
N VAL A 10 16.98 -0.94 3.45
CA VAL A 10 16.87 0.25 4.29
C VAL A 10 16.01 -0.03 5.53
N ILE A 11 14.84 -0.65 5.37
CA ILE A 11 13.97 -1.01 6.52
C ILE A 11 14.71 -1.94 7.48
N ILE A 12 15.37 -2.97 6.97
CA ILE A 12 16.19 -3.88 7.78
C ILE A 12 17.32 -3.12 8.48
N GLY A 13 18.01 -2.22 7.76
CA GLY A 13 19.07 -1.38 8.30
C GLY A 13 18.62 -0.49 9.44
N LEU A 14 17.43 0.11 9.36
CA LEU A 14 16.87 0.94 10.43
C LEU A 14 16.58 0.11 11.70
N VAL A 15 16.11 -1.12 11.54
CA VAL A 15 15.89 -2.05 12.65
C VAL A 15 17.23 -2.52 13.23
N MET A 16 18.18 -2.91 12.40
CA MET A 16 19.52 -3.34 12.85
C MET A 16 20.27 -2.22 13.56
N LEU A 17 20.12 -0.98 13.09
CA LEU A 17 20.67 0.20 13.75
C LEU A 17 20.05 0.38 15.14
N ASN A 18 18.73 0.21 15.29
CA ASN A 18 18.06 0.24 16.61
C ASN A 18 18.73 -0.75 17.58
N PHE A 19 18.82 -2.02 17.19
CA PHE A 19 19.47 -3.05 18.00
C PHE A 19 20.92 -2.70 18.34
N THR A 20 21.67 -2.19 17.36
CA THR A 20 23.06 -1.76 17.56
C THR A 20 23.15 -0.64 18.59
N LEU A 21 22.27 0.37 18.51
CA LEU A 21 22.26 1.49 19.46
C LEU A 21 21.94 1.04 20.88
N TRP A 22 20.99 0.11 21.05
CA TRP A 22 20.69 -0.48 22.36
C TRP A 22 21.87 -1.27 22.93
N VAL A 23 22.61 -2.00 22.10
CA VAL A 23 23.77 -2.80 22.54
C VAL A 23 25.00 -1.94 22.82
N VAL A 24 25.27 -0.93 21.99
CA VAL A 24 26.47 -0.07 22.10
C VAL A 24 26.29 1.01 23.15
N PHE A 25 25.06 1.52 23.32
CA PHE A 25 24.70 2.53 24.31
C PHE A 25 23.60 2.00 25.25
N PRO A 26 23.88 0.92 26.02
CA PRO A 26 22.89 0.33 26.89
C PRO A 26 22.57 1.28 28.06
N PRO A 27 21.34 1.23 28.61
CA PRO A 27 21.00 1.92 29.82
C PRO A 27 21.79 1.37 31.02
N ILE A 28 22.07 2.25 31.97
CA ILE A 28 22.76 1.89 33.22
C ILE A 28 21.79 1.11 34.12
N TYR A 29 22.26 0.02 34.72
CA TYR A 29 21.49 -0.72 35.71
C TYR A 29 21.19 0.15 36.93
N ASP A 30 19.91 0.30 37.26
CA ASP A 30 19.41 1.22 38.30
C ASP A 30 18.88 0.49 39.55
N GLY A 31 19.18 -0.80 39.69
CA GLY A 31 18.77 -1.60 40.86
C GLY A 31 17.34 -2.17 40.77
N ARG A 32 16.57 -1.91 39.70
CA ARG A 32 15.21 -2.44 39.59
C ARG A 32 15.20 -3.97 39.43
N PRO A 33 14.23 -4.70 40.04
CA PRO A 33 14.21 -6.17 40.04
C PRO A 33 13.95 -6.78 38.66
N ASN A 34 13.23 -6.07 37.78
CA ASN A 34 12.84 -6.55 36.44
C ASN A 34 13.65 -5.90 35.30
N PHE A 35 14.87 -5.42 35.57
CA PHE A 35 15.64 -4.62 34.61
C PHE A 35 15.73 -5.23 33.20
N LEU A 36 16.12 -6.50 33.09
CA LEU A 36 16.25 -7.18 31.79
C LEU A 36 14.93 -7.27 31.01
N ARG A 37 13.80 -7.41 31.72
CA ARG A 37 12.47 -7.44 31.09
C ARG A 37 12.06 -6.07 30.60
N VAL A 38 12.33 -5.01 31.36
CA VAL A 38 12.08 -3.62 30.93
C VAL A 38 12.96 -3.31 29.72
N TYR A 39 14.26 -3.64 29.78
CA TYR A 39 15.20 -3.46 28.68
C TYR A 39 14.75 -4.15 27.40
N ALA A 40 14.40 -5.43 27.47
CA ALA A 40 13.85 -6.16 26.34
C ALA A 40 12.53 -5.54 25.83
N GLY A 41 11.65 -5.11 26.75
CA GLY A 41 10.41 -4.42 26.44
C GLY A 41 10.63 -3.14 25.63
N GLU A 42 11.62 -2.32 25.99
CA GLU A 42 11.94 -1.07 25.29
C GLU A 42 12.60 -1.30 23.93
N VAL A 43 13.47 -2.31 23.80
CA VAL A 43 14.04 -2.71 22.50
C VAL A 43 12.92 -3.19 21.56
N LEU A 44 11.96 -3.96 22.06
CA LEU A 44 10.79 -4.39 21.30
C LEU A 44 9.88 -3.19 20.94
N GLY A 45 9.57 -2.33 21.91
CA GLY A 45 8.73 -1.14 21.75
C GLY A 45 9.29 -0.18 20.70
N SER A 46 10.58 0.13 20.80
CA SER A 46 11.30 0.96 19.81
C SER A 46 11.27 0.34 18.41
N THR A 47 11.47 -0.97 18.29
CA THR A 47 11.43 -1.67 17.01
C THR A 47 10.03 -1.63 16.38
N ILE A 48 8.96 -1.74 17.18
CA ILE A 48 7.57 -1.60 16.72
C ILE A 48 7.34 -0.20 16.15
N ILE A 49 7.76 0.85 16.86
CA ILE A 49 7.62 2.25 16.40
C ILE A 49 8.35 2.47 15.07
N ILE A 50 9.55 1.94 14.91
CA ILE A 50 10.33 2.07 13.66
C ILE A 50 9.63 1.38 12.49
N LEU A 51 9.15 0.15 12.69
CA LEU A 51 8.44 -0.60 11.65
C LEU A 51 7.13 0.05 11.26
N MET A 52 6.36 0.55 12.24
CA MET A 52 5.12 1.30 11.97
C MET A 52 5.40 2.62 11.26
N ALA A 53 6.47 3.35 11.62
CA ALA A 53 6.89 4.57 10.94
C ALA A 53 7.22 4.29 9.46
N CYS A 54 7.97 3.22 9.18
CA CYS A 54 8.22 2.76 7.82
C CYS A 54 6.89 2.47 7.10
N GLY A 55 5.97 1.76 7.76
CA GLY A 55 4.63 1.50 7.26
C GLY A 55 3.88 2.76 6.83
N LEU A 56 3.87 3.79 7.67
CA LEU A 56 3.23 5.09 7.40
C LEU A 56 3.88 5.84 6.24
N VAL A 57 5.21 5.86 6.17
CA VAL A 57 5.95 6.45 5.03
C VAL A 57 5.60 5.76 3.73
N LEU A 58 5.55 4.42 3.71
CA LEU A 58 5.18 3.67 2.51
C LEU A 58 3.70 3.85 2.12
N ALA A 59 2.82 4.04 3.10
CA ALA A 59 1.40 4.32 2.86
C ALA A 59 1.17 5.67 2.16
N ALA A 60 2.09 6.63 2.33
CA ALA A 60 2.07 7.90 1.61
C ALA A 60 2.37 7.78 0.11
N ARG A 61 2.80 6.60 -0.36
CA ARG A 61 3.15 6.31 -1.76
C ARG A 61 4.09 7.34 -2.41
N PRO A 62 5.22 7.69 -1.78
CA PRO A 62 6.15 8.65 -2.38
C PRO A 62 6.69 8.11 -3.72
N LYS A 63 6.46 8.85 -4.82
CA LYS A 63 6.91 8.46 -6.18
C LYS A 63 8.42 8.21 -6.25
N TRP A 64 9.21 8.97 -5.47
CA TRP A 64 10.67 8.79 -5.41
C TRP A 64 11.09 7.46 -4.77
N ALA A 65 10.25 6.86 -3.92
CA ALA A 65 10.57 5.61 -3.24
C ALA A 65 10.30 4.37 -4.10
N GLU A 66 9.32 4.45 -5.01
CA GLU A 66 8.87 3.33 -5.86
C GLU A 66 10.03 2.57 -6.56
N PRO A 67 11.04 3.23 -7.16
CA PRO A 67 12.15 2.54 -7.82
C PRO A 67 13.01 1.68 -6.89
N TYR A 68 13.11 2.04 -5.60
CA TYR A 68 13.92 1.33 -4.62
C TYR A 68 13.26 0.04 -4.11
N PHE A 69 11.94 -0.07 -4.27
CA PHE A 69 11.18 -1.30 -4.01
C PHE A 69 10.92 -2.13 -5.28
N GLY A 70 11.28 -1.58 -6.45
CA GLY A 70 11.09 -2.23 -7.73
C GLY A 70 9.62 -2.23 -8.21
N GLY A 71 8.86 -1.20 -7.84
CA GLY A 71 7.48 -0.95 -8.25
C GLY A 71 6.51 -0.78 -7.07
N LEU A 72 5.38 -0.10 -7.32
CA LEU A 72 4.38 0.21 -6.30
C LEU A 72 3.80 -1.05 -5.62
N ASP A 73 3.56 -2.13 -6.38
CA ASP A 73 3.06 -3.40 -5.84
C ASP A 73 4.00 -4.02 -4.79
N LYS A 74 5.31 -3.98 -5.06
CA LYS A 74 6.33 -4.50 -4.13
C LYS A 74 6.52 -3.57 -2.93
N MET A 75 6.31 -2.28 -3.11
CA MET A 75 6.27 -1.32 -2.00
C MET A 75 5.10 -1.62 -1.06
N TYR A 76 3.92 -1.95 -1.59
CA TYR A 76 2.79 -2.43 -0.78
C TYR A 76 3.10 -3.75 -0.07
N ALA A 77 3.81 -4.68 -0.71
CA ALA A 77 4.27 -5.90 -0.05
C ALA A 77 5.25 -5.61 1.09
N ALA A 78 6.14 -4.61 0.94
CA ALA A 78 7.03 -4.16 2.01
C ALA A 78 6.25 -3.54 3.18
N HIS A 79 5.27 -2.65 2.90
CA HIS A 79 4.36 -2.10 3.91
C HIS A 79 3.64 -3.22 4.69
N LYS A 80 3.07 -4.20 3.99
CA LYS A 80 2.39 -5.33 4.63
C LYS A 80 3.35 -6.11 5.53
N ARG A 81 4.56 -6.44 5.06
CA ARG A 81 5.55 -7.18 5.86
C ARG A 81 5.97 -6.40 7.11
N ALA A 82 6.34 -5.13 6.96
CA ALA A 82 6.77 -4.29 8.08
C ALA A 82 5.69 -4.20 9.18
N ASN A 83 4.44 -3.90 8.80
CA ASN A 83 3.35 -3.75 9.76
C ASN A 83 2.85 -5.09 10.32
N THR A 84 2.98 -6.20 9.58
CA THR A 84 2.71 -7.54 10.14
C THR A 84 3.76 -7.87 11.20
N SER A 85 5.04 -7.61 10.93
CA SER A 85 6.12 -7.81 11.91
C SER A 85 5.93 -6.92 13.14
N ALA A 86 5.58 -5.65 12.97
CA ALA A 86 5.28 -4.74 14.08
C ALA A 86 4.13 -5.25 14.95
N PHE A 87 3.05 -5.72 14.32
CA PHE A 87 1.89 -6.26 15.03
C PHE A 87 2.24 -7.53 15.82
N LEU A 88 3.03 -8.44 15.25
CA LEU A 88 3.48 -9.65 15.98
C LEU A 88 4.40 -9.28 17.16
N LEU A 89 5.34 -8.35 16.93
CA LEU A 89 6.21 -7.86 17.99
C LEU A 89 5.44 -7.14 19.10
N LEU A 90 4.31 -6.49 18.78
CA LEU A 90 3.46 -5.84 19.78
C LEU A 90 2.91 -6.82 20.84
N PHE A 91 2.55 -8.05 20.45
CA PHE A 91 2.18 -9.09 21.42
C PHE A 91 3.38 -9.53 22.26
N VAL A 92 4.54 -9.72 21.63
CA VAL A 92 5.77 -10.10 22.36
C VAL A 92 6.14 -9.00 23.36
N HIS A 93 6.02 -7.73 22.96
CA HIS A 93 6.22 -6.58 23.84
C HIS A 93 5.29 -6.64 25.05
N LEU A 94 3.98 -6.80 24.84
CA LEU A 94 2.98 -6.91 25.93
C LEU A 94 3.28 -8.06 26.90
N LEU A 95 3.72 -9.22 26.38
CA LEU A 95 4.07 -10.38 27.22
C LEU A 95 5.40 -10.19 27.97
N THR A 96 6.29 -9.33 27.46
CA THR A 96 7.62 -9.10 28.03
C THR A 96 7.59 -8.07 29.15
N VAL A 97 6.91 -6.94 28.92
CA VAL A 97 6.89 -5.82 29.87
C VAL A 97 6.21 -6.21 31.19
N PRO A 98 6.79 -5.85 32.35
CA PRO A 98 6.13 -6.09 33.63
C PRO A 98 4.90 -5.16 33.76
N ILE A 99 3.71 -5.74 33.91
CA ILE A 99 2.49 -4.99 34.19
C ILE A 99 2.37 -4.83 35.70
N THR A 100 2.71 -3.65 36.20
CA THR A 100 2.60 -3.27 37.62
C THR A 100 1.25 -2.61 37.89
N THR A 101 0.46 -3.17 38.81
CA THR A 101 -0.89 -2.70 39.17
C THR A 101 -0.90 -1.71 40.34
N ASP A 102 0.22 -1.58 41.03
CA ASP A 102 0.43 -0.77 42.24
C ASP A 102 0.73 0.71 41.94
N ARG A 103 1.28 1.02 40.76
CA ARG A 103 1.50 2.38 40.25
C ARG A 103 1.19 2.47 38.76
N LEU A 104 -0.09 2.62 38.42
CA LEU A 104 -0.53 2.88 37.05
C LEU A 104 -0.16 4.31 36.64
N LEU A 105 1.08 4.49 36.22
CA LEU A 105 1.49 5.70 35.49
C LEU A 105 0.59 5.87 34.26
N VAL A 106 0.35 7.13 33.89
CA VAL A 106 -0.53 7.51 32.76
C VAL A 106 -0.12 6.83 31.45
N GLY A 107 1.16 6.47 31.30
CA GLY A 107 1.65 5.69 30.17
C GLY A 107 0.92 4.37 29.98
N THR A 108 0.78 3.53 31.01
CA THR A 108 0.24 2.16 30.87
C THR A 108 -1.20 2.13 30.33
N PRO A 109 -2.17 2.91 30.86
CA PRO A 109 -3.50 3.01 30.27
C PRO A 109 -3.50 3.47 28.81
N ILE A 110 -2.66 4.46 28.44
CA ILE A 110 -2.52 4.92 27.05
C ILE A 110 -2.04 3.77 26.15
N GLY A 111 -1.07 2.97 26.63
CA GLY A 111 -0.56 1.80 25.94
C GLY A 111 -1.63 0.74 25.69
N ILE A 112 -2.50 0.48 26.69
CA ILE A 112 -3.63 -0.46 26.55
C ILE A 112 -4.62 0.05 25.50
N VAL A 113 -4.97 1.34 25.52
CA VAL A 113 -5.86 1.93 24.51
C VAL A 113 -5.25 1.84 23.11
N ALA A 114 -3.95 2.14 22.97
CA ALA A 114 -3.23 1.99 21.71
C ALA A 114 -3.24 0.54 21.21
N PHE A 115 -2.94 -0.41 22.09
CA PHE A 115 -2.94 -1.84 21.78
C PHE A 115 -4.32 -2.32 21.31
N LEU A 116 -5.38 -2.06 22.09
CA LEU A 116 -6.73 -2.48 21.76
C LEU A 116 -7.19 -1.86 20.44
N GLY A 117 -6.91 -0.58 20.22
CA GLY A 117 -7.20 0.11 18.96
C GLY A 117 -6.53 -0.54 17.75
N ILE A 118 -5.22 -0.84 17.85
CA ILE A 118 -4.48 -1.54 16.79
C ILE A 118 -5.08 -2.93 16.54
N VAL A 119 -5.34 -3.71 17.59
CA VAL A 119 -5.94 -5.04 17.47
C VAL A 119 -7.31 -4.97 16.79
N THR A 120 -8.18 -4.05 17.19
CA THR A 120 -9.49 -3.85 16.55
C THR A 120 -9.37 -3.53 15.06
N LEU A 121 -8.47 -2.61 14.68
CA LEU A 121 -8.26 -2.27 13.27
C LEU A 121 -7.66 -3.42 12.45
N VAL A 122 -6.78 -4.23 13.04
CA VAL A 122 -6.23 -5.42 12.39
C VAL A 122 -7.30 -6.49 12.22
N LEU A 123 -8.13 -6.75 13.23
CA LEU A 123 -9.27 -7.67 13.12
C LEU A 123 -10.23 -7.23 12.02
N LEU A 124 -10.51 -5.93 11.91
CA LEU A 124 -11.32 -5.38 10.81
C LEU A 124 -10.64 -5.55 9.46
N THR A 125 -9.31 -5.45 9.38
CA THR A 125 -8.53 -5.69 8.15
C THR A 125 -8.52 -7.16 7.73
N LEU A 126 -8.61 -8.07 8.70
CA LEU A 126 -8.69 -9.51 8.48
C LEU A 126 -10.12 -10.00 8.26
N SER A 127 -11.13 -9.17 8.53
CA SER A 127 -12.52 -9.62 8.53
C SER A 127 -12.99 -10.24 7.21
N PRO A 128 -12.61 -9.77 6.01
CA PRO A 128 -13.02 -10.41 4.76
C PRO A 128 -12.41 -11.80 4.54
N ARG A 129 -11.37 -12.16 5.31
CA ARG A 129 -10.67 -13.45 5.22
C ARG A 129 -11.15 -14.46 6.27
N ILE A 130 -11.87 -14.00 7.28
CA ILE A 130 -12.31 -14.82 8.42
C ILE A 130 -13.85 -14.86 8.42
N PRO A 131 -14.49 -16.00 8.11
CA PRO A 131 -15.95 -16.08 7.95
C PRO A 131 -16.74 -15.53 9.15
N LEU A 132 -16.27 -15.79 10.37
CA LEU A 132 -16.89 -15.27 11.60
C LEU A 132 -16.87 -13.74 11.65
N LEU A 133 -15.72 -13.12 11.42
CA LEU A 133 -15.58 -11.66 11.44
C LEU A 133 -16.29 -10.99 10.26
N SER A 134 -16.29 -11.64 9.10
CA SER A 134 -17.03 -11.15 7.92
C SER A 134 -18.52 -11.01 8.21
N ARG A 135 -19.12 -12.00 8.91
CA ARG A 135 -20.54 -11.97 9.32
C ARG A 135 -20.84 -10.87 10.33
N LEU A 136 -19.92 -10.65 11.28
CA LEU A 136 -20.11 -9.66 12.35
C LEU A 136 -19.90 -8.21 11.89
N THR A 137 -18.93 -7.98 11.01
CA THR A 137 -18.50 -6.61 10.66
C THR A 137 -19.15 -6.07 9.39
N ASN A 138 -19.58 -6.96 8.48
CA ASN A 138 -20.01 -6.65 7.12
C ASN A 138 -19.15 -5.53 6.49
N ALA A 139 -17.83 -5.67 6.59
CA ALA A 139 -16.90 -4.59 6.28
C ALA A 139 -16.75 -4.44 4.76
N SER A 140 -17.37 -3.39 4.20
CA SER A 140 -17.07 -2.95 2.85
C SER A 140 -15.62 -2.45 2.74
N TYR A 141 -15.08 -2.42 1.53
CA TYR A 141 -13.75 -1.90 1.26
C TYR A 141 -13.59 -0.45 1.74
N ASP A 142 -14.61 0.38 1.52
CA ASP A 142 -14.57 1.81 1.88
C ASP A 142 -14.58 1.99 3.40
N LYS A 143 -15.40 1.19 4.10
CA LYS A 143 -15.45 1.18 5.57
C LYS A 143 -14.10 0.75 6.13
N TRP A 144 -13.49 -0.30 5.57
CA TRP A 144 -12.14 -0.73 5.95
C TRP A 144 -11.11 0.38 5.69
N LYS A 145 -11.08 0.98 4.51
CA LYS A 145 -10.13 2.03 4.14
C LYS A 145 -10.26 3.24 5.07
N ARG A 146 -11.48 3.68 5.37
CA ARG A 146 -11.75 4.81 6.28
C ARG A 146 -11.30 4.53 7.70
N THR A 147 -11.60 3.33 8.21
CA THR A 147 -11.25 2.95 9.59
C THR A 147 -9.76 2.68 9.75
N HIS A 148 -9.10 2.06 8.76
CA HIS A 148 -7.67 1.77 8.79
C HIS A 148 -6.81 3.04 8.90
N ARG A 149 -7.29 4.19 8.43
CA ARG A 149 -6.62 5.50 8.61
C ARG A 149 -6.41 5.89 10.07
N PHE A 150 -7.21 5.37 11.00
CA PHE A 150 -7.02 5.63 12.43
C PHE A 150 -5.79 4.94 13.02
N ILE A 151 -5.11 4.06 12.27
CA ILE A 151 -3.88 3.40 12.74
C ILE A 151 -2.79 4.41 13.14
N GLY A 152 -2.72 5.57 12.47
CA GLY A 152 -1.78 6.64 12.82
C GLY A 152 -2.05 7.30 14.17
N ILE A 153 -3.31 7.34 14.62
CA ILE A 153 -3.67 7.80 15.97
C ILE A 153 -3.12 6.83 17.01
N PHE A 154 -3.37 5.53 16.85
CA PHE A 154 -2.89 4.54 17.81
C PHE A 154 -1.37 4.38 17.80
N TYR A 155 -0.73 4.56 16.64
CA TYR A 155 0.72 4.73 16.54
C TYR A 155 1.24 5.89 17.40
N THR A 156 0.58 7.06 17.32
CA THR A 156 0.92 8.25 18.11
C THR A 156 0.71 7.99 19.60
N LEU A 157 -0.41 7.37 19.98
CA LEU A 157 -0.66 6.95 21.36
C LEU A 157 0.38 5.95 21.86
N GLY A 158 0.87 5.04 21.02
CA GLY A 158 1.95 4.12 21.37
C GLY A 158 3.27 4.83 21.70
N PHE A 159 3.60 5.91 20.98
CA PHE A 159 4.76 6.73 21.33
C PHE A 159 4.54 7.58 22.59
N ILE A 160 3.34 8.15 22.77
CA ILE A 160 2.97 8.85 24.00
C ILE A 160 3.07 7.89 25.20
N HIS A 161 2.59 6.65 25.08
CA HIS A 161 2.78 5.61 26.08
C HIS A 161 4.26 5.49 26.49
N ALA A 162 5.17 5.41 25.52
CA ALA A 162 6.62 5.31 25.78
C ALA A 162 7.21 6.52 26.53
N LEU A 163 6.62 7.72 26.38
CA LEU A 163 7.07 8.93 27.09
C LEU A 163 6.65 8.97 28.56
N PHE A 164 5.57 8.26 28.93
CA PHE A 164 4.93 8.36 30.25
C PHE A 164 5.01 7.06 31.08
N VAL A 165 5.72 6.05 30.60
CA VAL A 165 6.09 4.87 31.38
C VAL A 165 7.41 5.09 32.12
N ASP A 166 7.64 4.35 33.20
CA ASP A 166 8.91 4.32 33.92
C ASP A 166 9.95 3.49 33.15
N GLY A 167 10.50 4.12 32.10
CA GLY A 167 11.50 3.54 31.22
C GLY A 167 12.94 3.66 31.72
N LEU A 168 13.86 2.98 31.03
CA LEU A 168 15.30 3.05 31.29
C LEU A 168 15.91 4.31 30.65
N SER A 169 16.99 4.79 31.26
CA SER A 169 17.75 5.93 30.72
C SER A 169 18.64 5.49 29.55
N ALA A 170 18.08 5.52 28.33
CA ALA A 170 18.76 5.15 27.09
C ALA A 170 18.72 6.29 26.05
N LEU A 171 19.33 7.44 26.37
CA LEU A 171 19.21 8.69 25.60
C LEU A 171 19.44 8.53 24.09
N VAL A 172 20.49 7.81 23.68
CA VAL A 172 20.86 7.65 22.27
C VAL A 172 19.82 6.85 21.50
N ALA A 173 19.45 5.67 22.01
CA ALA A 173 18.44 4.82 21.38
C ALA A 173 17.07 5.52 21.35
N PHE A 174 16.70 6.18 22.46
CA PHE A 174 15.45 6.92 22.55
C PHE A 174 15.38 8.10 21.57
N SER A 175 16.47 8.87 21.42
CA SER A 175 16.54 9.99 20.45
C SER A 175 16.40 9.50 19.01
N TYR A 176 17.02 8.37 18.68
CA TYR A 176 16.87 7.75 17.36
C TYR A 176 15.41 7.36 17.08
N VAL A 177 14.75 6.69 18.03
CA VAL A 177 13.35 6.30 17.91
C VAL A 177 12.44 7.51 17.79
N GLN A 178 12.69 8.58 18.56
CA GLN A 178 11.95 9.83 18.46
C GLN A 178 12.10 10.48 17.08
N PHE A 179 13.30 10.48 16.50
CA PHE A 179 13.53 11.01 15.16
C PHE A 179 12.75 10.21 14.09
N ILE A 180 12.82 8.88 14.16
CA ILE A 180 12.05 8.01 13.25
C ILE A 180 10.54 8.16 13.47
N PHE A 181 10.12 8.36 14.72
CA PHE A 181 8.73 8.63 15.06
C PHE A 181 8.21 9.90 14.37
N LEU A 182 8.97 10.99 14.44
CA LEU A 182 8.60 12.26 13.81
C LEU A 182 8.48 12.13 12.29
N ILE A 183 9.34 11.31 11.64
CA ILE A 183 9.21 11.02 10.20
C ILE A 183 7.90 10.26 9.92
N GLY A 184 7.57 9.26 10.72
CA GLY A 184 6.31 8.49 10.59
C GLY A 184 5.08 9.37 10.82
N LEU A 185 5.12 10.23 11.85
CA LEU A 185 4.05 11.18 12.15
C LEU A 185 3.89 12.22 11.04
N ALA A 186 4.99 12.77 10.52
CA ALA A 186 4.96 13.70 9.39
C ALA A 186 4.35 13.06 8.14
N ALA A 187 4.71 11.80 7.83
CA ALA A 187 4.10 11.05 6.74
C ALA A 187 2.60 10.83 6.97
N TYR A 188 2.18 10.50 8.19
CA TYR A 188 0.77 10.34 8.54
C TYR A 188 -0.01 11.65 8.36
N LEU A 189 0.47 12.75 8.93
CA LEU A 189 -0.15 14.08 8.80
C LEU A 189 -0.20 14.54 7.35
N TYR A 190 0.85 14.26 6.56
CA TYR A 190 0.84 14.48 5.12
C TYR A 190 -0.30 13.72 4.45
N THR A 191 -0.46 12.43 4.74
CA THR A 191 -1.54 11.63 4.15
C THR A 191 -2.94 12.05 4.60
N GLU A 192 -3.11 12.50 5.84
CA GLU A 192 -4.43 12.86 6.38
C GLU A 192 -4.88 14.26 5.97
N VAL A 193 -3.98 15.24 6.06
CA VAL A 193 -4.28 16.66 5.86
C VAL A 193 -3.97 17.09 4.43
N PHE A 194 -2.77 16.80 3.95
CA PHE A 194 -2.25 17.42 2.73
C PHE A 194 -2.54 16.66 1.45
N SER A 195 -2.70 15.33 1.50
CA SER A 195 -2.97 14.52 0.30
C SER A 195 -4.24 14.96 -0.44
N ARG A 196 -5.25 15.49 0.27
CA ARG A 196 -6.49 16.01 -0.32
C ARG A 196 -6.27 17.28 -1.13
N PHE A 197 -5.26 18.08 -0.79
CA PHE A 197 -4.99 19.38 -1.41
C PHE A 197 -3.79 19.35 -2.37
N LEU A 198 -2.81 18.48 -2.15
CA LEU A 198 -1.54 18.45 -2.89
C LEU A 198 -1.47 17.36 -3.96
N ASN A 199 -2.32 16.33 -3.93
CA ASN A 199 -2.34 15.36 -5.00
C ASN A 199 -2.85 16.04 -6.27
N LYS A 200 -1.92 16.36 -7.18
CA LYS A 200 -2.21 16.87 -8.51
C LYS A 200 -2.90 15.79 -9.32
N SER A 201 -4.22 15.71 -9.22
CA SER A 201 -5.03 15.01 -10.19
C SER A 201 -5.09 15.84 -11.47
N LEU A 202 -4.87 15.19 -12.60
CA LEU A 202 -5.06 15.80 -13.90
C LEU A 202 -6.55 15.71 -14.25
N PRO A 203 -7.19 16.84 -14.63
CA PRO A 203 -8.58 16.83 -15.04
C PRO A 203 -8.73 16.21 -16.44
N TYR A 204 -9.64 15.25 -16.54
CA TYR A 204 -10.00 14.55 -17.76
C TYR A 204 -11.52 14.57 -17.92
N ARG A 205 -11.99 14.27 -19.13
CA ARG A 205 -13.39 14.04 -19.43
C ARG A 205 -13.54 12.68 -20.11
N VAL A 206 -14.59 11.96 -19.78
CA VAL A 206 -14.94 10.71 -20.46
C VAL A 206 -15.37 11.05 -21.88
N SER A 207 -14.54 10.72 -22.87
CA SER A 207 -14.80 10.98 -24.28
C SER A 207 -15.67 9.89 -24.90
N ALA A 208 -15.48 8.63 -24.48
CA ALA A 208 -16.28 7.51 -24.95
C ALA A 208 -16.36 6.39 -23.91
N VAL A 209 -17.51 5.71 -23.85
CA VAL A 209 -17.70 4.51 -23.02
C VAL A 209 -18.26 3.38 -23.86
N ARG A 210 -17.41 2.40 -24.20
CA ARG A 210 -17.79 1.26 -25.03
C ARG A 210 -17.93 0.00 -24.19
N ARG A 211 -19.15 -0.53 -24.06
CA ARG A 211 -19.39 -1.83 -23.40
C ARG A 211 -19.03 -2.96 -24.38
N LEU A 212 -17.83 -3.50 -24.24
CA LEU A 212 -17.31 -4.55 -25.14
C LEU A 212 -18.11 -5.85 -25.02
N ASN A 213 -18.64 -6.13 -23.83
CA ASN A 213 -19.50 -7.27 -23.53
C ASN A 213 -20.26 -7.02 -22.21
N GLY A 214 -21.00 -8.02 -21.73
CA GLY A 214 -21.79 -7.94 -20.50
C GLY A 214 -21.00 -7.75 -19.20
N ASN A 215 -19.67 -7.72 -19.22
CA ASN A 215 -18.87 -7.48 -18.01
C ASN A 215 -17.60 -6.64 -18.21
N THR A 216 -17.36 -6.07 -19.39
CA THR A 216 -16.14 -5.32 -19.71
C THR A 216 -16.51 -4.04 -20.44
N ALA A 217 -15.95 -2.93 -19.97
CA ALA A 217 -16.07 -1.62 -20.57
C ALA A 217 -14.70 -1.07 -20.96
N GLU A 218 -14.63 -0.46 -22.13
CA GLU A 218 -13.53 0.38 -22.55
C GLU A 218 -13.92 1.83 -22.32
N VAL A 219 -13.11 2.55 -21.53
CA VAL A 219 -13.32 3.95 -21.20
C VAL A 219 -12.21 4.77 -21.84
N SER A 220 -12.57 5.74 -22.66
CA SER A 220 -11.64 6.71 -23.25
C SER A 220 -11.75 8.03 -22.50
N LEU A 221 -10.60 8.61 -22.16
CA LEU A 221 -10.48 9.83 -21.37
C LEU A 221 -9.67 10.87 -22.16
N SER A 222 -10.29 12.01 -22.44
CA SER A 222 -9.63 13.16 -23.05
C SER A 222 -9.15 14.15 -21.99
N SER A 223 -7.91 14.65 -22.13
CA SER A 223 -7.33 15.59 -21.15
C SER A 223 -8.00 16.96 -21.24
N ARG A 224 -8.29 17.58 -20.08
CA ARG A 224 -8.74 18.97 -19.97
C ARG A 224 -7.59 19.92 -19.59
N GLY A 225 -6.40 19.67 -20.12
CA GLY A 225 -5.22 20.50 -19.85
C GLY A 225 -3.94 19.71 -20.04
N GLN A 226 -3.18 19.53 -18.95
CA GLN A 226 -1.96 18.72 -19.01
C GLN A 226 -2.31 17.24 -19.19
N ARG A 227 -1.74 16.65 -20.24
CA ARG A 227 -1.84 15.22 -20.52
C ARG A 227 -0.89 14.44 -19.60
N LEU A 228 -1.37 13.29 -19.12
CA LEU A 228 -0.54 12.32 -18.41
C LEU A 228 0.50 11.72 -19.37
N ALA A 229 1.79 11.91 -19.06
CA ALA A 229 2.86 11.19 -19.72
C ALA A 229 2.99 9.78 -19.11
N HIS A 230 2.91 8.74 -19.95
CA HIS A 230 3.01 7.34 -19.52
C HIS A 230 3.89 6.51 -20.45
N GLN A 231 4.36 5.37 -19.94
CA GLN A 231 5.02 4.32 -20.72
C GLN A 231 4.12 3.08 -20.81
N PRO A 232 4.29 2.22 -21.84
CA PRO A 232 3.54 0.97 -21.95
C PRO A 232 3.70 0.10 -20.69
N GLY A 233 2.59 -0.49 -20.23
CA GLY A 233 2.56 -1.33 -19.04
C GLY A 233 2.41 -0.56 -17.71
N GLN A 234 2.33 0.77 -17.75
CA GLN A 234 1.98 1.56 -16.57
C GLN A 234 0.48 1.58 -16.29
N PHE A 235 0.13 1.92 -15.07
CA PHE A 235 -1.24 2.12 -14.62
C PHE A 235 -1.43 3.51 -14.03
N LEU A 236 -2.68 3.93 -13.93
CA LEU A 236 -3.08 5.18 -13.30
C LEU A 236 -4.18 4.91 -12.29
N PHE A 237 -4.41 5.85 -11.39
CA PHE A 237 -5.61 5.89 -10.57
C PHE A 237 -6.60 6.86 -11.20
N VAL A 238 -7.87 6.47 -11.26
CA VAL A 238 -8.96 7.34 -11.74
C VAL A 238 -10.11 7.31 -10.75
N ARG A 239 -10.78 8.46 -10.63
CA ARG A 239 -12.10 8.60 -9.98
C ARG A 239 -12.97 9.50 -10.83
N PHE A 240 -14.28 9.38 -10.68
CA PHE A 240 -15.29 10.12 -11.44
C PHE A 240 -16.16 10.93 -10.47
N PRO A 241 -15.82 12.21 -10.24
CA PRO A 241 -16.62 13.08 -9.39
C PRO A 241 -18.07 13.19 -9.90
N GLY A 242 -19.02 13.28 -8.97
CA GLY A 242 -20.46 13.40 -9.29
C GLY A 242 -21.26 12.10 -9.18
N ASP A 243 -20.60 10.95 -9.02
CA ASP A 243 -21.23 9.69 -8.66
C ASP A 243 -20.65 9.20 -7.31
N PRO A 244 -21.48 9.00 -6.27
CA PRO A 244 -21.01 8.61 -4.94
C PRO A 244 -20.19 7.31 -4.89
N VAL A 245 -20.45 6.38 -5.82
CA VAL A 245 -19.72 5.10 -5.92
C VAL A 245 -18.46 5.27 -6.76
N LEU A 246 -18.49 6.13 -7.79
CA LEU A 246 -17.37 6.30 -8.72
C LEU A 246 -16.37 7.40 -8.34
N ASP A 247 -16.66 8.24 -7.34
CA ASP A 247 -15.70 9.23 -6.79
C ASP A 247 -14.59 8.58 -5.91
N GLU A 248 -14.58 7.25 -5.83
CA GLU A 248 -13.48 6.49 -5.27
C GLU A 248 -12.32 6.36 -6.28
N SER A 249 -11.09 6.51 -5.78
CA SER A 249 -9.88 6.36 -6.61
C SER A 249 -9.48 4.89 -6.77
N HIS A 250 -9.53 4.38 -8.00
CA HIS A 250 -9.19 3.00 -8.34
C HIS A 250 -8.08 2.90 -9.39
N PRO A 251 -7.14 1.94 -9.25
CA PRO A 251 -6.06 1.74 -10.20
C PRO A 251 -6.52 0.93 -11.43
N PHE A 252 -6.13 1.38 -12.63
CA PHE A 252 -6.30 0.64 -13.89
C PHE A 252 -5.08 0.80 -14.79
N THR A 253 -4.68 -0.31 -15.43
CA THR A 253 -3.61 -0.31 -16.45
C THR A 253 -4.05 0.49 -17.67
N ILE A 254 -3.14 1.30 -18.20
CA ILE A 254 -3.38 2.09 -19.41
C ILE A 254 -3.30 1.16 -20.62
N SER A 255 -4.37 1.08 -21.40
CA SER A 255 -4.45 0.25 -22.61
C SER A 255 -4.20 1.03 -23.91
N SER A 256 -4.09 2.36 -23.87
CA SER A 256 -3.66 3.17 -25.01
C SER A 256 -2.15 3.34 -25.10
N ALA A 257 -1.67 3.63 -26.30
CA ALA A 257 -0.27 3.91 -26.55
C ALA A 257 0.11 5.33 -26.03
N PRO A 258 1.40 5.58 -25.68
CA PRO A 258 1.85 6.89 -25.20
C PRO A 258 1.56 8.06 -26.15
N ASP A 259 1.42 7.79 -27.44
CA ASP A 259 1.16 8.71 -28.55
C ASP A 259 -0.34 8.94 -28.84
N ASP A 260 -1.24 8.03 -28.43
CA ASP A 260 -2.67 8.12 -28.74
C ASP A 260 -3.32 9.34 -28.07
N SER A 261 -4.19 10.13 -28.73
CA SER A 261 -4.73 11.38 -28.14
C SER A 261 -5.42 11.21 -26.78
N ASP A 262 -6.15 10.11 -26.62
CA ASP A 262 -6.94 9.78 -25.43
C ASP A 262 -6.28 8.68 -24.60
N LEU A 263 -6.42 8.79 -23.27
CA LEU A 263 -6.10 7.68 -22.39
C LEU A 263 -7.21 6.64 -22.48
N ARG A 264 -6.85 5.38 -22.67
CA ARG A 264 -7.81 4.28 -22.73
C ARG A 264 -7.60 3.32 -21.56
N LEU A 265 -8.71 2.90 -20.97
CA LEU A 265 -8.77 1.92 -19.89
C LEU A 265 -9.70 0.78 -20.28
N SER A 266 -9.30 -0.46 -20.04
CA SER A 266 -10.13 -1.65 -20.27
C SER A 266 -10.48 -2.28 -18.93
N ILE A 267 -11.72 -2.08 -18.47
CA ILE A 267 -12.16 -2.35 -17.10
C ILE A 267 -13.17 -3.48 -17.08
N LYS A 268 -12.89 -4.52 -16.29
CA LYS A 268 -13.81 -5.63 -16.04
C LYS A 268 -14.63 -5.39 -14.77
N ALA A 269 -15.92 -5.67 -14.83
CA ALA A 269 -16.87 -5.60 -13.73
C ALA A 269 -16.65 -6.74 -12.72
N SER A 270 -15.67 -6.59 -11.82
CA SER A 270 -15.27 -7.60 -10.82
C SER A 270 -15.65 -7.26 -9.37
N GLY A 271 -15.89 -5.99 -9.07
CA GLY A 271 -16.31 -5.49 -7.76
C GLY A 271 -17.33 -4.36 -7.89
N ASP A 272 -17.80 -3.83 -6.75
CA ASP A 272 -18.90 -2.86 -6.70
C ASP A 272 -18.62 -1.60 -7.52
N PHE A 273 -17.44 -0.99 -7.34
CA PHE A 273 -16.97 0.12 -8.17
C PHE A 273 -17.04 -0.19 -9.66
N THR A 274 -16.41 -1.29 -10.10
CA THR A 274 -16.32 -1.64 -11.53
C THR A 274 -17.66 -2.08 -12.14
N ARG A 275 -18.58 -2.62 -11.32
CA ARG A 275 -19.96 -2.94 -11.72
C ARG A 275 -20.76 -1.66 -11.92
N SER A 276 -20.69 -0.73 -10.97
CA SER A 276 -21.30 0.61 -11.12
C SER A 276 -20.72 1.33 -12.33
N LEU A 277 -19.41 1.27 -12.55
CA LEU A 277 -18.76 1.87 -13.72
C LEU A 277 -19.28 1.28 -15.04
N HIS A 278 -19.49 -0.04 -15.08
CA HIS A 278 -20.03 -0.73 -16.25
C HIS A 278 -21.52 -0.44 -16.49
N GLN A 279 -22.28 -0.09 -15.46
CA GLN A 279 -23.72 0.18 -15.59
C GLN A 279 -24.02 1.67 -15.82
N ASN A 280 -23.34 2.55 -15.07
CA ASN A 280 -23.78 3.93 -14.86
C ASN A 280 -22.84 4.97 -15.49
N LEU A 281 -21.55 4.65 -15.72
CA LEU A 281 -20.63 5.64 -16.29
C LEU A 281 -21.04 5.99 -17.73
N SER A 282 -21.27 7.27 -17.97
CA SER A 282 -21.69 7.82 -19.25
C SER A 282 -20.63 8.75 -19.87
N GLU A 283 -20.75 8.97 -21.17
CA GLU A 283 -19.93 9.94 -21.88
C GLU A 283 -20.17 11.36 -21.36
N GLY A 284 -19.10 12.15 -21.35
CA GLY A 284 -19.12 13.52 -20.86
C GLY A 284 -18.88 13.68 -19.36
N ALA A 285 -18.89 12.59 -18.58
CA ALA A 285 -18.58 12.60 -17.15
C ALA A 285 -17.17 13.15 -16.88
N GLU A 286 -16.99 13.82 -15.73
CA GLU A 286 -15.68 14.29 -15.30
C GLU A 286 -14.85 13.13 -14.72
N ALA A 287 -13.54 13.19 -14.96
CA ALA A 287 -12.60 12.22 -14.44
C ALA A 287 -11.36 12.92 -13.86
N LEU A 288 -10.87 12.42 -12.73
CA LEU A 288 -9.63 12.88 -12.12
C LEU A 288 -8.62 11.74 -12.16
N VAL A 289 -7.49 11.98 -12.83
CA VAL A 289 -6.45 10.99 -13.09
C VAL A 289 -5.19 11.29 -12.28
N GLU A 290 -4.65 10.29 -11.60
CA GLU A 290 -3.38 10.36 -10.86
C GLU A 290 -2.42 9.28 -11.37
N GLY A 291 -1.18 9.64 -11.74
CA GLY A 291 -0.24 8.69 -12.32
C GLY A 291 0.95 9.35 -12.98
N ALA A 292 1.66 8.66 -13.88
CA ALA A 292 1.58 7.22 -14.16
C ALA A 292 2.43 6.42 -13.15
N TYR A 293 2.00 5.21 -12.80
CA TYR A 293 2.65 4.31 -11.84
C TYR A 293 3.07 2.99 -12.51
N GLY A 294 4.01 2.29 -11.88
CA GLY A 294 4.51 1.00 -12.37
C GLY A 294 5.79 1.13 -13.18
N LEU A 295 6.62 0.09 -13.09
CA LEU A 295 7.95 -0.02 -13.70
C LEU A 295 8.06 -1.23 -14.63
N PHE A 296 6.95 -1.65 -15.24
CA PHE A 296 6.95 -2.77 -16.17
C PHE A 296 7.68 -2.37 -17.46
N GLN A 297 8.99 -2.64 -17.53
CA GLN A 297 9.83 -2.39 -18.70
C GLN A 297 10.09 -3.71 -19.44
N TYR A 298 9.61 -3.79 -20.67
CA TYR A 298 9.77 -4.94 -21.58
C TYR A 298 11.23 -5.23 -21.96
N GLN A 299 12.13 -4.24 -21.87
CA GLN A 299 13.51 -4.31 -22.39
C GLN A 299 14.48 -5.23 -21.63
N GLN A 300 14.02 -6.13 -20.75
CA GLN A 300 14.89 -7.09 -20.02
C GLN A 300 14.72 -8.56 -20.45
N GLY A 301 13.99 -8.87 -21.52
CA GLY A 301 13.90 -10.22 -22.10
C GLY A 301 14.81 -10.39 -23.32
N GLY A 302 15.66 -11.43 -23.34
CA GLY A 302 16.55 -11.75 -24.46
C GLY A 302 15.82 -12.14 -25.76
N GLN A 303 16.58 -12.26 -26.86
CA GLN A 303 16.19 -12.30 -28.29
C GLN A 303 15.09 -13.29 -28.76
N LYS A 304 14.45 -14.06 -27.88
CA LYS A 304 13.25 -14.86 -28.21
C LYS A 304 12.27 -14.84 -27.04
N THR A 305 11.31 -13.93 -27.09
CA THR A 305 10.18 -13.90 -26.15
C THR A 305 8.98 -14.58 -26.81
N ASN A 306 8.80 -15.88 -26.53
CA ASN A 306 7.50 -16.52 -26.77
C ASN A 306 6.54 -16.00 -25.69
N LEU A 307 5.54 -15.23 -26.09
CA LEU A 307 4.44 -14.83 -25.21
C LEU A 307 3.39 -15.93 -25.22
N ASP A 308 3.35 -16.72 -24.15
CA ASP A 308 2.31 -17.70 -23.92
C ASP A 308 1.18 -17.08 -23.08
N CYS A 309 0.03 -16.82 -23.72
CA CYS A 309 -1.15 -16.24 -23.08
C CYS A 309 -2.12 -17.35 -22.69
N GLY A 310 -1.95 -17.93 -21.50
CA GLY A 310 -2.87 -18.92 -20.93
C GLY A 310 -4.25 -18.32 -20.60
N GLY A 311 -5.30 -19.07 -20.91
CA GLY A 311 -6.72 -18.67 -21.03
C GLY A 311 -7.48 -18.20 -19.78
N HIS A 312 -6.85 -17.45 -18.87
CA HIS A 312 -7.56 -16.68 -17.81
C HIS A 312 -7.32 -15.16 -17.93
N TRP A 313 -6.53 -14.72 -18.90
CA TRP A 313 -6.14 -13.33 -19.11
C TRP A 313 -6.48 -12.84 -20.53
N HIS A 314 -7.76 -12.69 -20.86
CA HIS A 314 -8.16 -11.99 -22.09
C HIS A 314 -7.73 -10.50 -22.10
N HIS A 315 -7.31 -9.95 -20.94
CA HIS A 315 -6.71 -8.61 -20.81
C HIS A 315 -5.28 -8.52 -21.39
N ALA A 316 -4.58 -9.65 -21.53
CA ALA A 316 -3.20 -9.66 -22.03
C ALA A 316 -3.08 -9.07 -23.43
N VAL A 317 -4.01 -9.40 -24.34
CA VAL A 317 -3.99 -8.90 -25.73
C VAL A 317 -4.05 -7.37 -25.79
N PHE A 318 -4.79 -6.72 -24.89
CA PHE A 318 -4.91 -5.25 -24.82
C PHE A 318 -3.76 -4.58 -24.05
N ILE A 319 -3.12 -5.28 -23.12
CA ILE A 319 -1.87 -4.84 -22.48
C ILE A 319 -0.71 -4.85 -23.51
N PHE A 320 -0.74 -5.77 -24.48
CA PHE A 320 0.30 -5.91 -25.50
C PHE A 320 0.06 -5.12 -26.80
N TYR A 321 -1.14 -4.58 -27.01
CA TYR A 321 -1.45 -3.78 -28.19
C TYR A 321 -0.55 -2.51 -28.34
N PRO A 322 -0.34 -1.68 -27.30
CA PRO A 322 0.61 -0.56 -27.39
C PRO A 322 2.08 -1.01 -27.49
N LEU A 323 2.41 -2.24 -27.07
CA LEU A 323 3.75 -2.82 -27.23
C LEU A 323 4.03 -3.30 -28.66
N TRP A 324 2.98 -3.62 -29.43
CA TRP A 324 3.09 -4.10 -30.82
C TRP A 324 3.27 -2.95 -31.82
N LYS A 325 2.59 -1.81 -31.64
CA LYS A 325 2.65 -0.63 -32.54
C LYS A 325 4.07 -0.03 -32.68
N HIS A 326 4.97 -0.33 -31.74
CA HIS A 326 6.38 0.12 -31.74
C HIS A 326 7.41 -0.94 -32.17
N GLN A 327 7.01 -2.07 -32.77
CA GLN A 327 7.98 -3.07 -33.26
C GLN A 327 8.54 -2.74 -34.66
N PRO A 328 9.88 -2.76 -34.86
CA PRO A 328 10.46 -2.65 -36.19
C PRO A 328 10.52 -3.95 -37.01
N ARG A 329 10.31 -5.16 -36.43
CA ARG A 329 10.42 -6.44 -37.16
C ARG A 329 9.54 -7.58 -36.60
N SER A 330 9.13 -8.46 -37.52
CA SER A 330 8.21 -9.61 -37.44
C SER A 330 8.24 -10.46 -36.16
N GLY A 331 7.19 -10.38 -35.35
CA GLY A 331 6.84 -11.36 -34.32
C GLY A 331 5.49 -12.04 -34.64
N PHE A 332 5.40 -13.36 -34.42
CA PHE A 332 4.16 -14.13 -34.59
C PHE A 332 3.37 -14.20 -33.28
N LEU A 333 2.06 -13.96 -33.33
CA LEU A 333 1.14 -14.17 -32.22
C LEU A 333 0.42 -15.52 -32.41
N LEU A 334 0.78 -16.52 -31.62
CA LEU A 334 0.06 -17.81 -31.59
C LEU A 334 -1.13 -17.71 -30.64
N HIS A 335 -2.33 -17.56 -31.20
CA HIS A 335 -3.58 -17.55 -30.43
C HIS A 335 -4.14 -18.97 -30.33
N ARG A 336 -4.05 -19.61 -29.16
CA ARG A 336 -4.74 -20.89 -28.90
C ARG A 336 -5.98 -20.64 -28.05
N ALA A 337 -7.14 -20.54 -28.69
CA ALA A 337 -8.42 -20.52 -27.99
C ALA A 337 -8.85 -21.96 -27.70
N TYR A 338 -9.07 -22.31 -26.44
CA TYR A 338 -9.83 -23.53 -26.10
C TYR A 338 -11.29 -23.15 -25.88
N PRO A 339 -12.25 -23.84 -26.53
CA PRO A 339 -13.68 -23.67 -26.24
C PRO A 339 -13.98 -24.04 -24.78
N ARG A 340 -14.90 -23.31 -24.14
CA ARG A 340 -15.37 -23.63 -22.78
C ARG A 340 -15.82 -25.09 -22.72
N GLY A 341 -15.24 -25.87 -21.80
CA GLY A 341 -15.65 -27.25 -21.49
C GLY A 341 -14.75 -28.37 -22.02
N SER A 342 -13.59 -28.08 -22.60
CA SER A 342 -12.64 -29.13 -22.98
C SER A 342 -11.72 -29.52 -21.81
N PRO A 343 -11.51 -30.82 -21.53
CA PRO A 343 -10.63 -31.26 -20.46
C PRO A 343 -9.18 -30.94 -20.83
N VAL A 344 -8.43 -30.41 -19.86
CA VAL A 344 -6.99 -30.15 -19.99
C VAL A 344 -6.27 -31.50 -20.17
N PRO A 345 -5.51 -31.73 -21.26
CA PRO A 345 -4.64 -32.90 -21.34
C PRO A 345 -3.54 -32.77 -20.28
N ARG A 346 -3.25 -33.87 -19.58
CA ARG A 346 -2.27 -33.92 -18.48
C ARG A 346 -0.87 -33.51 -18.91
#